data_AF-A0AA39K3J3-F1
#
_entry.id   AF-A0AA39K3J3-F1
#
_cell.length_a   1.000
_cell.length_b   1.000
_cell.length_c   1.000
_cell.angle_alpha   90.00
_cell.angle_beta   90.00
_cell.angle_gamma   90.00
#
_symmetry.space_group_name_H-M   'P 1'
#
loop_
_entity.id
_entity.type
_entity.pdbx_description
1 polymer ?
#
loop_
_entity_poly.entity_id
_entity_poly.type
_entity_poly.pdbx_seq_one_letter_code
_entity_poly.pdbx_strand_id
1 'polypeptide(L)'
;MLWSLQNILSPFFSACEQLLFIQIQCLIGFIISGSMALSFFMEIIFEEADLDLYIEFGRRIPVFEFMLQAGYIYMPRLKQNPSLEDIIDKGDMTIMNPPKVTFSSAGDYKGQTIIAMLDFVCPGSERKVQIMLTRGTPIYCVLQFHSTCVMNFIMSTHAYSLYPLATLQRKFAVNSFFTKRLIGDHLAIVKYKEHGFTYIPTGEDYEVMFQPYKCRRVGDKFTLTVSLNMEKEEDGDLFHPEMANMW
;
A
#
# COMPACT_ATOMS: atom_id res chain seq x y z
N MET A 1 8.17 5.44 15.46
CA MET A 1 7.64 5.73 14.11
C MET A 1 8.72 5.84 13.05
N LEU A 2 9.67 6.79 13.09
CA LEU A 2 10.78 6.80 12.12
C LEU A 2 11.62 5.51 12.17
N TRP A 3 11.93 5.07 13.39
CA TRP A 3 12.55 3.76 13.63
C TRP A 3 11.73 2.61 13.04
N SER A 4 10.39 2.68 13.12
CA SER A 4 9.48 1.70 12.53
C SER A 4 9.57 1.69 10.99
N LEU A 5 9.73 2.85 10.33
CA LEU A 5 9.97 2.90 8.88
C LEU A 5 11.31 2.27 8.50
N GLN A 6 12.38 2.61 9.20
CA GLN A 6 13.71 2.03 8.97
C GLN A 6 13.70 0.51 9.16
N ASN A 7 12.99 0.03 10.18
CA ASN A 7 12.85 -1.40 10.44
C ASN A 7 12.12 -2.16 9.34
N ILE A 8 11.07 -1.58 8.75
CA ILE A 8 10.37 -2.26 7.65
C ILE A 8 11.18 -2.22 6.35
N LEU A 9 12.11 -1.26 6.19
CA LEU A 9 12.96 -1.15 4.99
C LEU A 9 14.31 -1.88 5.11
N SER A 10 14.82 -2.10 6.32
CA SER A 10 16.12 -2.76 6.57
C SER A 10 16.30 -4.15 5.96
N PRO A 11 15.24 -4.97 5.78
CA PRO A 11 15.39 -6.24 5.09
C PRO A 11 15.61 -6.12 3.59
N PHE A 12 15.34 -4.95 3.01
CA PHE A 12 15.37 -4.71 1.57
C PHE A 12 16.54 -3.83 1.14
N PHE A 13 16.95 -2.90 2.00
CA PHE A 13 17.89 -1.83 1.66
C PHE A 13 18.85 -1.55 2.83
N SER A 14 20.12 -1.31 2.51
CA SER A 14 21.10 -0.76 3.43
C SER A 14 20.70 0.65 3.90
N ALA A 15 21.31 1.14 4.98
CA ALA A 15 20.99 2.47 5.53
C ALA A 15 21.15 3.60 4.49
N CYS A 16 22.17 3.53 3.62
CA CYS A 16 22.37 4.53 2.57
C CYS A 16 21.29 4.45 1.48
N GLU A 17 20.91 3.23 1.09
CA GLU A 17 19.84 2.99 0.11
C GLU A 17 18.47 3.41 0.64
N GLN A 18 18.21 3.24 1.95
CA GLN A 18 16.98 3.73 2.58
C GLN A 18 16.85 5.26 2.49
N LEU A 19 17.94 6.00 2.69
CA LEU A 19 17.93 7.46 2.55
C LEU A 19 17.61 7.87 1.11
N LEU A 20 18.27 7.24 0.14
CA LEU A 20 18.01 7.49 -1.29
C LEU A 20 16.58 7.11 -1.67
N PHE A 21 16.07 5.98 -1.17
CA PHE A 21 14.70 5.52 -1.37
C PHE A 21 13.68 6.56 -0.89
N ILE A 22 13.87 7.12 0.32
CA ILE A 22 12.98 8.16 0.88
C ILE A 22 13.08 9.45 0.05
N GLN A 23 14.26 9.83 -0.43
CA GLN A 23 14.44 10.99 -1.30
C GLN A 23 13.69 10.83 -2.62
N ILE A 24 13.80 9.66 -3.26
CA ILE A 24 13.04 9.35 -4.49
C ILE A 24 11.54 9.37 -4.18
N GLN A 25 11.11 8.78 -3.06
CA GLN A 25 9.72 8.80 -2.63
C GLN A 25 9.18 10.22 -2.49
N CYS A 26 9.97 11.12 -1.91
CA CYS A 26 9.63 12.52 -1.76
C CYS A 26 9.51 13.23 -3.11
N LEU A 27 10.43 12.95 -4.04
CA LEU A 27 10.48 13.59 -5.35
C LEU A 27 9.30 13.17 -6.24
N ILE A 28 8.98 11.88 -6.30
CA ILE A 28 8.00 11.36 -7.27
C ILE A 28 6.64 10.96 -6.66
N GLY A 29 6.55 10.87 -5.33
CA GLY A 29 5.28 10.64 -4.63
C GLY A 29 4.74 9.21 -4.74
N PHE A 30 5.61 8.21 -4.81
CA PHE A 30 5.18 6.82 -4.69
C PHE A 30 4.84 6.47 -3.23
N ILE A 31 4.08 5.40 -3.01
CA ILE A 31 3.68 4.97 -1.66
C ILE A 31 4.05 3.52 -1.40
N ILE A 32 4.35 3.20 -0.15
CA ILE A 32 4.40 1.82 0.36
C ILE A 32 3.00 1.48 0.85
N SER A 33 2.50 0.28 0.53
CA SER A 33 1.21 -0.19 1.05
C SER A 33 1.26 -1.70 1.38
N GLY A 34 0.12 -2.38 1.36
CA GLY A 34 0.03 -3.82 1.61
C GLY A 34 0.44 -4.22 3.02
N SER A 35 1.05 -5.41 3.15
CA SER A 35 1.44 -5.95 4.47
C SER A 35 2.51 -5.12 5.15
N MET A 36 3.35 -4.40 4.40
CA MET A 36 4.41 -3.57 4.98
C MET A 36 3.89 -2.32 5.65
N ALA A 37 2.85 -1.70 5.09
CA ALA A 37 2.16 -0.61 5.78
C ALA A 37 1.51 -1.09 7.08
N LEU A 38 0.93 -2.30 7.09
CA LEU A 38 0.43 -2.91 8.32
C LEU A 38 1.55 -3.18 9.33
N SER A 39 2.68 -3.74 8.89
CA SER A 39 3.86 -3.95 9.75
C SER A 39 4.34 -2.68 10.42
N PHE A 40 4.34 -1.56 9.69
CA PHE A 40 4.69 -0.26 10.24
C PHE A 40 3.75 0.18 11.37
N PHE A 41 2.43 0.10 11.15
CA PHE A 41 1.44 0.57 12.13
C PHE A 41 1.26 -0.38 13.32
N MET A 42 1.43 -1.67 13.10
CA MET A 42 1.26 -2.70 14.13
C MET A 42 2.57 -3.04 14.86
N GLU A 43 3.70 -2.50 14.40
CA GLU A 43 5.05 -2.82 14.88
C GLU A 43 5.34 -4.33 14.91
N ILE A 44 4.83 -5.04 13.90
CA ILE A 44 5.00 -6.50 13.72
C ILE A 44 5.64 -6.75 12.36
N ILE A 45 6.75 -7.48 12.31
CA ILE A 45 7.37 -7.90 11.05
C ILE A 45 6.72 -9.20 10.60
N PHE A 46 6.07 -9.19 9.44
CA PHE A 46 5.64 -10.42 8.78
C PHE A 46 6.84 -10.98 8.01
N GLU A 47 7.37 -12.14 8.42
CA GLU A 47 8.67 -12.65 7.94
C GLU A 47 8.75 -12.85 6.42
N GLU A 48 7.63 -13.24 5.80
CA GLU A 48 7.47 -13.46 4.36
C GLU A 48 6.83 -12.27 3.62
N ALA A 49 6.73 -11.09 4.25
CA ALA A 49 6.14 -9.94 3.57
C ALA A 49 7.08 -9.36 2.53
N ASP A 50 6.54 -9.24 1.32
CA ASP A 50 7.13 -8.47 0.22
C ASP A 50 6.98 -6.96 0.47
N LEU A 51 7.89 -6.18 -0.14
CA LEU A 51 7.76 -4.72 -0.14
C LEU A 51 6.91 -4.26 -1.32
N ASP A 52 5.69 -3.82 -1.01
CA ASP A 52 4.71 -3.36 -1.99
C ASP A 52 4.82 -1.86 -2.26
N LEU A 53 5.26 -1.48 -3.47
CA LEU A 53 5.39 -0.08 -3.92
C LEU A 53 4.35 0.25 -4.98
N TYR A 54 3.60 1.35 -4.80
CA TYR A 54 2.65 1.84 -5.78
C TYR A 54 3.15 3.14 -6.41
N ILE A 55 3.37 3.11 -7.72
CA ILE A 55 4.05 4.17 -8.47
C ILE A 55 3.17 4.58 -9.65
N GLU A 56 3.06 5.88 -9.90
CA GLU A 56 2.40 6.39 -11.10
C GLU A 56 3.25 6.04 -12.33
N PHE A 57 2.63 5.48 -13.36
CA PHE A 57 3.37 4.92 -14.50
C PHE A 57 4.35 5.91 -15.15
N GLY A 58 3.97 7.16 -15.34
CA GLY A 58 4.82 8.21 -15.90
C GLY A 58 6.06 8.54 -15.07
N ARG A 59 6.07 8.16 -13.79
CA ARG A 59 7.16 8.44 -12.83
C ARG A 59 7.98 7.22 -12.44
N ARG A 60 7.83 6.09 -13.15
CA ARG A 60 8.47 4.81 -12.79
C ARG A 60 10.00 4.77 -12.88
N ILE A 61 10.60 5.56 -13.80
CA ILE A 61 12.01 5.42 -14.20
C ILE A 61 12.98 5.55 -13.00
N PRO A 62 12.90 6.60 -12.14
CA PRO A 62 13.83 6.73 -11.03
C PRO A 62 13.78 5.56 -10.04
N VAL A 63 12.61 4.92 -9.88
CA VAL A 63 12.51 3.74 -9.01
C VAL A 63 13.17 2.54 -9.67
N PHE A 64 12.97 2.32 -10.96
CA PHE A 64 13.62 1.20 -11.65
C PHE A 64 15.14 1.32 -11.62
N GLU A 65 15.67 2.52 -11.89
CA GLU A 65 17.10 2.79 -11.78
C GLU A 65 17.63 2.52 -10.37
N PHE A 66 16.91 2.99 -9.34
CA PHE A 66 17.25 2.69 -7.95
C PHE A 66 17.27 1.20 -7.65
N MET A 67 16.25 0.45 -8.08
CA MET A 67 16.18 -1.00 -7.86
C MET A 67 17.38 -1.72 -8.48
N LEU A 68 17.73 -1.38 -9.72
CA LEU A 68 18.89 -1.96 -10.41
C LEU A 68 20.20 -1.60 -9.71
N GLN A 69 20.36 -0.36 -9.25
CA GLN A 69 21.54 0.09 -8.50
C GLN A 69 21.68 -0.59 -7.14
N ALA A 70 20.55 -0.88 -6.48
CA ALA A 70 20.49 -1.63 -5.22
C ALA A 70 20.67 -3.15 -5.42
N GLY A 71 21.02 -3.60 -6.63
CA GLY A 71 21.31 -5.00 -6.93
C GLY A 71 20.09 -5.90 -7.16
N TYR A 72 18.89 -5.33 -7.29
CA TYR A 72 17.70 -6.09 -7.64
C TYR A 72 17.64 -6.37 -9.14
N ILE A 73 17.09 -7.52 -9.47
CA ILE A 73 16.87 -7.99 -10.83
C ILE A 73 15.37 -8.05 -11.07
N TYR A 74 14.93 -7.48 -12.20
CA TYR A 74 13.54 -7.63 -12.64
C TYR A 74 13.27 -9.09 -13.04
N MET A 75 12.25 -9.69 -12.44
CA MET A 75 11.82 -11.06 -12.71
C MET A 75 10.42 -11.05 -13.35
N PRO A 76 10.32 -11.17 -14.68
CA PRO A 76 9.05 -11.10 -15.38
C PRO A 76 8.17 -12.30 -15.05
N ARG A 77 6.87 -12.05 -14.88
CA ARG A 77 5.87 -13.11 -14.76
C ARG A 77 5.57 -13.74 -16.11
N LEU A 78 4.91 -14.91 -16.09
CA LEU A 78 4.47 -15.59 -17.30
C LEU A 78 3.59 -14.63 -18.14
N LYS A 79 3.95 -14.44 -19.42
CA LYS A 79 3.33 -13.51 -20.39
C LYS A 79 3.63 -12.02 -20.21
N GLN A 80 4.47 -11.64 -19.24
CA GLN A 80 4.92 -10.27 -19.08
C GLN A 80 6.10 -9.97 -20.02
N ASN A 81 6.30 -8.69 -20.37
CA ASN A 81 7.47 -8.28 -21.14
C ASN A 81 8.76 -8.71 -20.41
N PRO A 82 9.65 -9.47 -21.06
CA PRO A 82 10.88 -9.93 -20.44
C PRO A 82 11.91 -8.82 -20.24
N SER A 83 11.84 -7.72 -21.01
CA SER A 83 12.79 -6.60 -20.93
C SER A 83 12.21 -5.44 -20.12
N LEU A 84 12.96 -5.01 -19.11
CA LEU A 84 12.66 -3.80 -18.35
C LEU A 84 12.89 -2.55 -19.19
N GLU A 85 13.89 -2.58 -20.08
CA GLU A 85 14.20 -1.51 -21.04
C GLU A 85 13.02 -1.23 -21.96
N ASP A 86 12.35 -2.26 -22.47
CA ASP A 86 11.14 -2.08 -23.27
C ASP A 86 10.00 -1.42 -22.46
N ILE A 87 9.87 -1.72 -21.17
CA ILE A 87 8.91 -1.06 -20.27
C ILE A 87 9.29 0.41 -20.05
N ILE A 88 10.58 0.75 -20.03
CA ILE A 88 11.10 2.12 -19.90
C ILE A 88 10.86 2.92 -21.20
N ASP A 89 11.35 2.40 -22.32
CA ASP A 89 11.49 3.13 -23.59
C ASP A 89 10.18 3.24 -24.38
N LYS A 90 9.43 2.14 -24.47
CA LYS A 90 8.25 2.05 -25.34
C LYS A 90 6.95 2.24 -24.57
N GLY A 91 7.02 2.05 -23.24
CA GLY A 91 5.86 1.67 -22.46
C GLY A 91 5.33 0.31 -22.92
N ASP A 92 4.70 -0.44 -22.03
CA ASP A 92 4.18 -1.73 -22.42
C ASP A 92 2.85 -1.54 -23.22
N MET A 93 2.90 -1.78 -24.52
CA MET A 93 1.72 -1.69 -25.39
C MET A 93 0.67 -2.80 -25.12
N THR A 94 1.03 -3.90 -24.44
CA THR A 94 0.08 -4.93 -24.01
C THR A 94 -0.69 -4.53 -22.74
N ILE A 95 -0.12 -3.59 -21.99
CA ILE A 95 -0.70 -2.91 -20.84
C ILE A 95 -1.61 -1.74 -21.28
N MET A 96 -1.42 -1.20 -22.49
CA MET A 96 -2.18 -0.10 -23.09
C MET A 96 -3.57 -0.47 -23.63
N ASN A 97 -4.21 -1.58 -23.21
CA ASN A 97 -5.67 -1.66 -23.32
C ASN A 97 -6.23 -0.79 -22.18
N PRO A 98 -6.71 0.45 -22.43
CA PRO A 98 -7.08 1.33 -21.35
C PRO A 98 -8.31 0.74 -20.64
N PRO A 99 -8.24 0.36 -19.36
CA PRO A 99 -9.46 0.24 -18.59
C PRO A 99 -10.13 1.62 -18.57
N LYS A 100 -11.40 1.69 -18.97
CA LYS A 100 -12.19 2.92 -18.96
C LYS A 100 -12.42 3.35 -17.52
N VAL A 101 -11.71 4.39 -17.06
CA VAL A 101 -12.04 5.07 -15.80
C VAL A 101 -13.46 5.61 -15.91
N THR A 102 -14.44 4.88 -15.40
CA THR A 102 -15.81 5.34 -15.24
C THR A 102 -16.00 5.76 -13.80
N PHE A 103 -16.23 7.06 -13.60
CA PHE A 103 -16.74 7.60 -12.34
C PHE A 103 -18.22 7.27 -12.22
N SER A 104 -18.56 6.00 -12.02
CA SER A 104 -19.94 5.58 -11.75
C SER A 104 -20.09 5.35 -10.25
N SER A 105 -20.82 6.25 -9.58
CA SER A 105 -21.24 6.12 -8.18
C SER A 105 -22.21 4.96 -7.92
N ALA A 106 -22.53 4.15 -8.93
CA ALA A 106 -23.33 2.95 -8.83
C ALA A 106 -23.04 2.05 -10.05
N GLY A 107 -22.60 0.82 -9.82
CA GLY A 107 -22.54 -0.24 -10.83
C GLY A 107 -21.15 -0.56 -11.38
N ASP A 108 -20.69 -1.78 -11.07
CA ASP A 108 -19.58 -2.53 -11.69
C ASP A 108 -18.21 -1.85 -11.78
N TYR A 109 -17.63 -1.56 -10.61
CA TYR A 109 -16.25 -1.11 -10.47
C TYR A 109 -15.28 -2.31 -10.42
N LYS A 110 -14.65 -2.65 -11.55
CA LYS A 110 -13.49 -3.56 -11.57
C LYS A 110 -12.25 -2.75 -11.18
N GLY A 111 -11.35 -3.27 -10.33
CA GLY A 111 -10.12 -2.59 -9.89
C GLY A 111 -9.19 -2.21 -11.05
N GLN A 112 -9.43 -1.05 -11.65
CA GLN A 112 -8.94 -0.64 -12.98
C GLN A 112 -7.73 0.31 -12.95
N THR A 113 -7.16 0.56 -11.77
CA THR A 113 -6.05 1.51 -11.61
C THR A 113 -4.68 0.85 -11.67
N ILE A 114 -4.55 -0.45 -11.36
CA ILE A 114 -3.28 -1.16 -11.50
C ILE A 114 -3.07 -1.53 -12.96
N ILE A 115 -1.98 -0.99 -13.51
CA ILE A 115 -1.51 -1.16 -14.87
C ILE A 115 -0.72 -2.47 -14.97
N ALA A 116 0.20 -2.68 -14.02
CA ALA A 116 1.00 -3.90 -13.93
C ALA A 116 1.57 -4.11 -12.54
N MET A 117 1.98 -5.35 -12.29
CA MET A 117 2.74 -5.77 -11.12
C MET A 117 4.09 -6.32 -11.62
N LEU A 118 5.18 -5.69 -11.21
CA LEU A 118 6.54 -6.08 -11.55
C LEU A 118 7.22 -6.65 -10.31
N ASP A 119 7.85 -7.81 -10.41
CA ASP A 119 8.62 -8.39 -9.31
C ASP A 119 10.10 -8.04 -9.49
N PHE A 120 10.72 -7.52 -8.45
CA PHE A 120 12.16 -7.28 -8.34
C PHE A 120 12.73 -8.15 -7.24
N VAL A 121 13.70 -9.00 -7.58
CA VAL A 121 14.31 -9.97 -6.68
C VAL A 121 15.78 -9.66 -6.45
N CYS A 122 16.25 -9.77 -5.21
CA CYS A 122 17.68 -9.65 -4.90
C CYS A 122 18.28 -11.06 -4.78
N PRO A 123 19.33 -11.41 -5.55
CA PRO A 123 19.95 -12.72 -5.45
C PRO A 123 20.38 -13.07 -4.02
N GLY A 124 19.94 -14.23 -3.51
CA GLY A 124 20.23 -14.67 -2.14
C GLY A 124 19.29 -14.11 -1.07
N SER A 125 18.31 -13.28 -1.44
CA SER A 125 17.20 -12.88 -0.57
C SER A 125 15.93 -13.66 -0.93
N GLU A 126 15.19 -14.10 0.08
CA GLU A 126 13.84 -14.67 -0.09
C GLU A 126 12.77 -13.59 -0.22
N ARG A 127 13.11 -12.33 0.07
CA ARG A 127 12.20 -11.19 0.00
C ARG A 127 12.33 -10.47 -1.33
N LYS A 128 11.21 -10.10 -1.92
CA LYS A 128 11.14 -9.32 -3.16
C LYS A 128 10.48 -7.97 -2.93
N VAL A 129 10.76 -7.05 -3.83
CA VAL A 129 10.05 -5.78 -3.95
C VAL A 129 9.07 -5.90 -5.11
N GLN A 130 7.80 -5.64 -4.84
CA GLN A 130 6.74 -5.66 -5.85
C GLN A 130 6.37 -4.22 -6.22
N ILE A 131 6.52 -3.89 -7.50
CA ILE A 131 6.14 -2.58 -8.04
C ILE A 131 4.79 -2.68 -8.75
N MET A 132 3.80 -2.03 -8.17
CA MET A 132 2.48 -1.80 -8.76
C MET A 132 2.51 -0.50 -9.53
N LEU A 133 2.55 -0.61 -10.85
CA LEU A 133 2.35 0.54 -11.73
C LEU A 133 0.88 0.92 -11.72
N THR A 134 0.60 2.20 -11.53
CA THR A 134 -0.77 2.72 -11.41
C THR A 134 -1.08 3.76 -12.48
N ARG A 135 -2.34 3.77 -12.90
CA ARG A 135 -2.92 4.85 -13.71
C ARG A 135 -3.42 5.94 -12.79
N GLY A 136 -2.80 7.11 -12.87
CA GLY A 136 -3.09 8.22 -11.97
C GLY A 136 -2.42 8.04 -10.60
N THR A 137 -3.00 8.64 -9.56
CA THR A 137 -2.34 8.69 -8.26
C THR A 137 -2.32 7.32 -7.55
N PRO A 138 -1.19 6.89 -6.97
CA PRO A 138 -1.10 5.65 -6.19
C PRO A 138 -2.14 5.53 -5.07
N ILE A 139 -2.46 6.64 -4.40
CA ILE A 139 -3.45 6.69 -3.31
C ILE A 139 -4.83 6.23 -3.80
N TYR A 140 -5.24 6.60 -5.01
CA TYR A 140 -6.52 6.19 -5.59
C TYR A 140 -6.62 4.67 -5.72
N CYS A 141 -5.50 3.99 -5.98
CA CYS A 141 -5.45 2.54 -6.01
C CYS A 141 -5.71 1.91 -4.63
N VAL A 142 -5.14 2.48 -3.56
CA VAL A 142 -5.33 2.00 -2.18
C VAL A 142 -6.77 2.14 -1.73
N LEU A 143 -7.44 3.24 -2.10
CA LEU A 143 -8.86 3.47 -1.82
C LEU A 143 -9.79 2.42 -2.47
N GLN A 144 -9.27 1.61 -3.39
CA GLN A 144 -9.99 0.55 -4.11
C GLN A 144 -9.47 -0.83 -3.75
N PHE A 145 -8.76 -1.00 -2.64
CA PHE A 145 -8.38 -2.33 -2.22
C PHE A 145 -9.60 -3.17 -1.85
N HIS A 146 -9.44 -4.49 -1.96
CA HIS A 146 -10.52 -5.45 -1.74
C HIS A 146 -11.02 -5.48 -0.30
N SER A 147 -10.21 -5.00 0.65
CA SER A 147 -10.49 -5.05 2.08
C SER A 147 -9.98 -3.79 2.76
N THR A 148 -10.71 -3.32 3.77
CA THR A 148 -10.32 -2.13 4.53
C THR A 148 -9.05 -2.31 5.35
N CYS A 149 -8.70 -3.56 5.74
CA CYS A 149 -7.51 -3.79 6.56
C CYS A 149 -6.20 -3.46 5.84
N VAL A 150 -6.21 -3.39 4.51
CA VAL A 150 -5.04 -3.02 3.71
C VAL A 150 -5.06 -1.59 3.21
N MET A 151 -6.07 -0.80 3.57
CA MET A 151 -6.17 0.62 3.20
C MET A 151 -5.28 1.49 4.10
N ASN A 152 -4.00 1.14 4.14
CA ASN A 152 -2.96 1.85 4.86
C ASN A 152 -1.80 2.09 3.89
N PHE A 153 -1.16 3.24 3.99
CA PHE A 153 -0.04 3.54 3.12
C PHE A 153 0.94 4.52 3.76
N ILE A 154 2.18 4.46 3.31
CA ILE A 154 3.28 5.27 3.81
C ILE A 154 3.83 6.09 2.65
N MET A 155 3.93 7.39 2.86
CA MET A 155 4.57 8.37 1.98
C MET A 155 5.89 8.82 2.60
N SER A 156 6.65 9.69 1.92
CA SER A 156 7.94 10.17 2.44
C SER A 156 7.84 10.94 3.76
N THR A 157 6.74 11.67 3.96
CA THR A 157 6.57 12.56 5.12
C THR A 157 5.51 12.09 6.11
N HIS A 158 4.59 11.22 5.67
CA HIS A 158 3.46 10.79 6.49
C HIS A 158 3.06 9.35 6.20
N ALA A 159 2.59 8.64 7.22
CA ALA A 159 1.89 7.38 7.08
C ALA A 159 0.40 7.55 7.44
N TYR A 160 -0.46 6.84 6.72
CA TYR A 160 -1.91 6.89 6.89
C TYR A 160 -2.51 5.50 7.09
N SER A 161 -3.36 5.36 8.11
CA SER A 161 -4.29 4.23 8.24
C SER A 161 -5.71 4.78 8.16
N LEU A 162 -6.46 4.38 7.13
CA LEU A 162 -7.79 4.95 6.88
C LEU A 162 -8.84 4.45 7.86
N TYR A 163 -8.67 3.25 8.42
CA TYR A 163 -9.62 2.66 9.38
C TYR A 163 -8.87 2.17 10.61
N PRO A 164 -8.23 3.05 11.40
CA PRO A 164 -7.30 2.65 12.45
C PRO A 164 -7.98 1.89 13.59
N LEU A 165 -9.19 2.31 14.00
CA LEU A 165 -9.95 1.61 15.03
C LEU A 165 -10.32 0.18 14.59
N ALA A 166 -10.83 0.03 13.38
CA ALA A 166 -11.14 -1.29 12.83
C ALA A 166 -9.87 -2.13 12.66
N THR A 167 -8.87 -1.59 11.99
CA THR A 167 -7.71 -2.33 11.48
C THR A 167 -6.70 -2.62 12.57
N LEU A 168 -6.28 -1.59 13.32
CA LEU A 168 -5.16 -1.69 14.26
C LEU A 168 -5.62 -2.16 15.63
N GLN A 169 -6.74 -1.63 16.12
CA GLN A 169 -7.22 -1.93 17.48
C GLN A 169 -8.10 -3.18 17.53
N ARG A 170 -9.03 -3.35 16.59
CA ARG A 170 -9.97 -4.49 16.59
C ARG A 170 -9.56 -5.65 15.69
N LYS A 171 -8.59 -5.45 14.79
CA LYS A 171 -8.24 -6.39 13.70
C LYS A 171 -9.47 -6.83 12.91
N PHE A 172 -10.39 -5.90 12.68
CA PHE A 172 -11.57 -6.10 11.85
C PHE A 172 -11.37 -5.54 10.45
N ALA A 173 -11.96 -6.23 9.49
CA ALA A 173 -11.92 -5.86 8.09
C ALA A 173 -13.31 -6.02 7.46
N VAL A 174 -13.61 -5.22 6.46
CA VAL A 174 -14.80 -5.38 5.63
C VAL A 174 -14.36 -5.44 4.18
N ASN A 175 -15.11 -6.20 3.37
CA ASN A 175 -14.88 -6.19 1.93
C ASN A 175 -15.30 -4.83 1.39
N SER A 176 -14.42 -4.19 0.64
CA SER A 176 -14.71 -2.89 0.02
C SER A 176 -15.50 -3.04 -1.28
N PHE A 177 -15.76 -4.28 -1.71
CA PHE A 177 -16.56 -4.62 -2.86
C PHE A 177 -17.70 -5.57 -2.50
N PHE A 178 -18.86 -5.35 -3.12
CA PHE A 178 -19.89 -6.40 -3.27
C PHE A 178 -19.38 -7.46 -4.26
N THR A 179 -18.44 -8.30 -3.83
CA THR A 179 -18.03 -9.42 -4.68
C THR A 179 -19.10 -10.50 -4.63
N LYS A 180 -19.69 -10.83 -5.79
CA LYS A 180 -20.41 -12.10 -5.98
C LYS A 180 -19.51 -13.34 -5.78
N ARG A 181 -18.19 -13.15 -5.62
CA ARG A 181 -17.23 -14.21 -5.27
C ARG A 181 -17.37 -14.56 -3.79
N LEU A 182 -17.51 -15.84 -3.51
CA LEU A 182 -17.59 -16.39 -2.16
C LEU A 182 -16.34 -16.00 -1.36
N ILE A 183 -16.58 -15.65 -0.08
CA ILE A 183 -15.62 -15.13 0.92
C ILE A 183 -14.38 -16.04 1.12
N GLY A 184 -14.43 -17.29 0.65
CA GLY A 184 -13.39 -18.30 0.84
C GLY A 184 -12.25 -18.30 -0.19
N ASP A 185 -12.43 -17.73 -1.39
CA ASP A 185 -11.54 -18.05 -2.53
C ASP A 185 -10.55 -16.95 -2.91
N HIS A 186 -10.58 -15.78 -2.25
CA HIS A 186 -9.60 -14.73 -2.54
C HIS A 186 -8.35 -14.92 -1.67
N LEU A 187 -7.24 -15.34 -2.28
CA LEU A 187 -5.97 -15.62 -1.59
C LEU A 187 -5.53 -14.49 -0.62
N ALA A 188 -5.77 -13.22 -0.99
CA ALA A 188 -5.45 -12.11 -0.09
C ALA A 188 -6.33 -12.08 1.18
N ILE A 189 -7.61 -12.47 1.11
CA ILE A 189 -8.48 -12.55 2.29
C ILE A 189 -7.98 -13.66 3.23
N VAL A 190 -7.61 -14.81 2.68
CA VAL A 190 -7.03 -15.93 3.44
C VAL A 190 -5.76 -15.48 4.15
N LYS A 191 -4.82 -14.87 3.43
CA LYS A 191 -3.59 -14.29 3.99
C LYS A 191 -3.85 -13.37 5.18
N TYR A 192 -4.79 -12.42 5.07
CA TYR A 192 -5.07 -11.50 6.18
C TYR A 192 -5.83 -12.15 7.34
N LYS A 193 -6.64 -13.18 7.09
CA LYS A 193 -7.21 -14.00 8.17
C LYS A 193 -6.13 -14.73 8.97
N GLU A 194 -5.12 -15.27 8.29
CA GLU A 194 -3.95 -15.90 8.93
C GLU A 194 -3.15 -14.89 9.76
N HIS A 195 -3.13 -13.62 9.34
CA HIS A 195 -2.60 -12.50 10.15
C HIS A 195 -3.54 -12.04 11.30
N GLY A 196 -4.62 -12.77 11.56
CA GLY A 196 -5.53 -12.54 12.69
C GLY A 196 -6.67 -11.55 12.42
N PHE A 197 -6.92 -11.17 11.16
CA PHE A 197 -8.05 -10.29 10.83
C PHE A 197 -9.38 -11.04 10.75
N THR A 198 -10.40 -10.48 11.40
CA THR A 198 -11.78 -10.98 11.30
C THR A 198 -12.56 -10.14 10.30
N TYR A 199 -13.12 -10.79 9.27
CA TYR A 199 -13.97 -10.13 8.28
C TYR A 199 -15.41 -10.10 8.76
N ILE A 200 -15.95 -8.91 9.00
CA ILE A 200 -17.30 -8.73 9.55
C ILE A 200 -18.28 -8.26 8.45
N PRO A 201 -19.49 -8.84 8.38
CA PRO A 201 -20.48 -8.45 7.37
C PRO A 201 -21.10 -7.08 7.68
N THR A 202 -21.55 -6.88 8.92
CA THR A 202 -22.09 -5.66 9.56
C THR A 202 -22.25 -5.95 11.07
N GLY A 203 -22.46 -4.95 11.94
CA GLY A 203 -22.66 -5.16 13.39
C GLY A 203 -22.81 -3.87 14.21
N GLU A 204 -23.01 -3.98 15.52
CA GLU A 204 -23.29 -2.85 16.44
C GLU A 204 -22.23 -1.72 16.37
N ASP A 205 -20.96 -2.07 16.12
CA ASP A 205 -19.86 -1.10 16.02
C ASP A 205 -19.45 -0.75 14.57
N TYR A 206 -20.11 -1.30 13.56
CA TYR A 206 -19.73 -1.13 12.15
C TYR A 206 -19.74 0.35 11.74
N GLU A 207 -20.78 1.08 12.12
CA GLU A 207 -20.92 2.50 11.78
C GLU A 207 -19.84 3.35 12.45
N VAL A 208 -19.48 3.02 13.69
CA VAL A 208 -18.43 3.71 14.45
C VAL A 208 -17.06 3.48 13.78
N MET A 209 -16.77 2.25 13.40
CA MET A 209 -15.47 1.87 12.85
C MET A 209 -15.23 2.30 11.40
N PHE A 210 -16.27 2.24 10.56
CA PHE A 210 -16.11 2.45 9.12
C PHE A 210 -16.72 3.76 8.62
N GLN A 211 -17.62 4.37 9.39
CA GLN A 211 -18.30 5.62 9.05
C GLN A 211 -18.87 5.60 7.61
N PRO A 212 -19.63 4.56 7.21
CA PRO A 212 -20.01 4.29 5.82
C PRO A 212 -20.90 5.37 5.20
N TYR A 213 -21.60 6.15 6.02
CA TYR A 213 -22.52 7.21 5.59
C TYR A 213 -21.89 8.60 5.56
N LYS A 214 -20.58 8.70 5.80
CA LYS A 214 -19.85 9.98 5.74
C LYS A 214 -18.97 10.04 4.50
N CYS A 215 -18.89 11.22 3.90
CA CYS A 215 -17.91 11.51 2.85
C CYS A 215 -16.53 11.67 3.50
N ARG A 216 -15.80 10.57 3.62
CA ARG A 216 -14.46 10.51 4.20
C ARG A 216 -13.40 11.03 3.25
N ARG A 217 -12.29 11.50 3.82
CA ARG A 217 -11.11 11.99 3.07
C ARG A 217 -9.85 11.50 3.77
N VAL A 218 -8.78 11.28 3.01
CA VAL A 218 -7.46 10.99 3.61
C VAL A 218 -7.08 12.14 4.54
N GLY A 219 -6.73 11.82 5.78
CA GLY A 219 -6.39 12.80 6.81
C GLY A 219 -7.60 13.43 7.51
N ASP A 220 -8.81 12.91 7.31
CA ASP A 220 -9.96 13.27 8.14
C ASP A 220 -9.77 12.84 9.60
N LYS A 221 -10.65 13.30 10.49
CA LYS A 221 -10.57 12.98 11.93
C LYS A 221 -10.69 11.49 12.27
N PHE A 222 -11.04 10.64 11.31
CA PHE A 222 -11.15 9.19 11.47
C PHE A 222 -9.95 8.44 10.87
N THR A 223 -9.02 9.17 10.25
CA THR A 223 -7.77 8.65 9.67
C THR A 223 -6.66 8.84 10.69
N LEU A 224 -5.93 7.76 11.00
CA LEU A 224 -4.68 7.91 11.73
C LEU A 224 -3.62 8.45 10.76
N THR A 225 -3.07 9.60 11.10
CA THR A 225 -2.00 10.26 10.35
C THR A 225 -0.77 10.35 11.24
N VAL A 226 0.35 9.81 10.78
CA VAL A 226 1.62 9.80 11.51
C VAL A 226 2.65 10.60 10.72
N SER A 227 3.21 11.64 11.31
CA SER A 227 4.34 12.38 10.73
C SER A 227 5.61 11.55 10.79
N LEU A 228 6.38 11.58 9.71
CA LEU A 228 7.68 10.92 9.54
C LEU A 228 8.83 11.93 9.43
N ASN A 229 8.55 13.22 9.58
CA ASN A 229 9.55 14.26 9.44
C ASN A 229 10.62 14.16 10.55
N MET A 230 11.88 14.31 10.14
CA MET A 230 13.07 14.25 11.00
C MET A 230 13.25 15.48 11.89
N GLU A 231 12.55 16.60 11.63
CA GLU A 231 12.90 17.92 12.18
C GLU A 231 11.85 18.56 13.10
N LYS A 232 10.89 17.81 13.65
CA LYS A 232 9.99 18.34 14.69
C LYS A 232 9.68 17.32 15.78
N GLU A 233 10.61 17.16 16.71
CA GLU A 233 10.27 16.84 18.11
C GLU A 233 10.10 18.16 18.87
N GLU A 234 9.08 18.95 18.52
CA GLU A 234 8.54 20.00 19.38
C GLU A 234 7.02 20.04 19.18
N ASP A 235 6.34 18.94 19.50
CA ASP A 235 5.08 19.00 20.24
C ASP A 235 4.76 17.62 20.80
N GLY A 236 4.61 17.55 22.12
CA GLY A 236 4.40 16.33 22.87
C GLY A 236 2.98 15.80 22.79
N ASP A 237 2.47 15.52 21.59
CA ASP A 237 1.19 14.82 21.43
C ASP A 237 1.42 13.36 21.01
N LEU A 238 1.26 12.48 21.99
CA LEU A 238 1.08 11.05 21.81
C LEU A 238 -0.16 10.79 20.95
N PHE A 239 0.01 10.68 19.63
CA PHE A 239 -1.02 10.14 18.74
C PHE A 239 -1.05 8.62 18.82
N HIS A 240 -1.59 8.12 19.93
CA HIS A 240 -1.94 6.71 20.13
C HIS A 240 -3.15 6.34 19.23
N PRO A 241 -3.21 5.14 18.63
CA PRO A 241 -4.33 4.70 17.77
C PRO A 241 -5.71 4.84 18.43
N GLU A 242 -5.77 4.75 19.76
CA GLU A 242 -7.00 4.95 20.54
C GLU A 242 -7.52 6.39 20.50
N MET A 243 -6.64 7.38 20.33
CA MET A 243 -7.02 8.80 20.31
C MET A 243 -7.65 9.22 18.97
N ALA A 244 -7.45 8.45 17.90
CA ALA A 244 -7.93 8.77 16.56
C ALA A 244 -9.46 8.72 16.41
N ASN A 245 -10.21 8.26 17.43
CA ASN A 245 -11.68 8.17 17.36
C ASN A 245 -12.41 8.60 18.65
N MET A 246 -11.76 9.30 19.58
CA MET A 246 -12.38 9.71 20.85
C MET A 246 -12.95 11.15 20.88
N TRP A 247 -13.32 11.73 19.73
CA TRP A 247 -13.99 13.04 19.66
C TRP A 247 -15.22 13.08 18.74
#